data_AF-A0A955A923-F1
#
_entry.id   AF-A0A955A923-F1
#
_cell.length_a   1.000
_cell.length_b   1.000
_cell.length_c   1.000
_cell.angle_alpha   90.00
_cell.angle_beta   90.00
_cell.angle_gamma   90.00
#
_symmetry.space_group_name_H-M   'P 1'
#
loop_
_entity.id
_entity.type
_entity.pdbx_description
1 polymer ?
#
loop_
_entity_poly.entity_id
_entity_poly.type
_entity_poly.pdbx_seq_one_letter_code
_entity_poly.pdbx_strand_id
1 'polypeptide(L)'
;EQFDFFTSIDPWSRPVRVINAPDGTVWIVDMVRRVIEHPEWIPTAWQERLDLRSGSQLGRVYRVCYSDYQAEPMKALADNRQILQALASDNGARRDLALQALIQADEDSVATLEPTVRELANSHGQAAVRASALGGLLAKAWLTPDDVVATLASDDARLARLGLELAEHFADKLTPELQNAIHDVAARDLGLAVDLQWVLTATLLENFDAELGLGQIAARSSDDPWVLKAFSLLRQPKQALAVTEQLLDRWNADRPLSPEGFAEVEQCVSKLWSVCSVQDREALATERLQAMLDKTGSGFTNSQLLLLSSLAKDSPASEADAMGELLSRVTDRIIELMQADKLSEAEQLTFVNLLGSGLASGDDELKMATAFLQPDKSQQVRRTTIESLRRLREAEVGRMLLAQWPSLNSALRSSAGATLLSRREWAKALVEALEGGQVTASELDLPTLQHLSTYGDRELRNRCVELFGQPTERSQVVAKYMASLPSPAATPIGEKLFTEHCATCHKSVDGKPQIGPPLENLGHWTLDQWVSAILDPNKTLEPKYRQSTILTEDGEVISGLVLERNDRELLVGVSDGSVKTVPTASIADEKNAGISLMPVGFEQKLTPEQLSELLGFLRSR
;
A
#
# COMPACT_ATOMS: atom_id res chain seq x y z
N GLU A 1 -25.18 -22.54 4.92
CA GLU A 1 -24.76 -22.86 3.54
C GLU A 1 -25.10 -21.65 2.67
N GLN A 2 -24.08 -20.98 2.14
CA GLN A 2 -24.25 -19.89 1.17
C GLN A 2 -24.24 -20.53 -0.22
N PHE A 3 -25.42 -20.72 -0.82
CA PHE A 3 -25.50 -21.10 -2.23
C PHE A 3 -25.33 -19.84 -3.08
N ASP A 4 -24.58 -19.94 -4.18
CA ASP A 4 -24.47 -18.87 -5.16
C ASP A 4 -25.84 -18.55 -5.78
N PHE A 5 -26.15 -17.25 -5.92
CA PHE A 5 -27.45 -16.79 -6.44
C PHE A 5 -27.75 -17.27 -7.87
N PHE A 6 -26.70 -17.49 -8.69
CA PHE A 6 -26.82 -18.04 -10.04
C PHE A 6 -25.72 -19.08 -10.27
N THR A 7 -26.12 -20.29 -10.63
CA THR A 7 -25.23 -21.36 -11.07
C THR A 7 -25.72 -21.93 -12.40
N SER A 8 -24.81 -22.38 -13.25
CA SER A 8 -25.14 -22.94 -14.55
C SER A 8 -24.28 -24.15 -14.86
N ILE A 9 -24.92 -25.20 -15.37
CA ILE A 9 -24.23 -26.39 -15.90
C ILE A 9 -23.78 -26.20 -17.36
N ASP A 10 -24.17 -25.09 -17.99
CA ASP A 10 -23.76 -24.76 -19.35
C ASP A 10 -22.34 -24.17 -19.34
N PRO A 11 -21.35 -24.85 -19.95
CA PRO A 11 -19.96 -24.40 -19.96
C PRO A 11 -19.75 -23.09 -20.73
N TRP A 12 -20.75 -22.57 -21.44
CA TRP A 12 -20.69 -21.31 -22.19
C TRP A 12 -21.33 -20.14 -21.45
N SER A 13 -21.91 -20.38 -20.26
CA SER A 13 -22.49 -19.33 -19.41
C SER A 13 -21.40 -18.51 -18.73
N ARG A 14 -21.46 -17.20 -18.93
CA ARG A 14 -20.61 -16.18 -18.29
C ARG A 14 -21.53 -15.04 -17.82
N PRO A 15 -22.14 -15.14 -16.63
CA PRO A 15 -22.90 -14.03 -16.05
C PRO A 15 -21.95 -12.83 -15.85
N VAL A 16 -22.27 -11.70 -16.48
CA VAL A 16 -21.45 -10.49 -16.44
C VAL A 16 -22.06 -9.36 -15.63
N ARG A 17 -23.38 -9.43 -15.39
CA ARG A 17 -24.08 -8.39 -14.65
C ARG A 17 -25.39 -8.90 -14.04
N VAL A 18 -25.67 -8.43 -12.83
CA VAL A 18 -26.98 -8.56 -12.16
C VAL A 18 -27.49 -7.16 -11.87
N ILE A 19 -28.74 -6.86 -12.22
CA ILE A 19 -29.31 -5.52 -12.12
C ILE A 19 -30.76 -5.59 -11.64
N ASN A 20 -31.16 -4.67 -10.78
CA ASN A 20 -32.59 -4.41 -10.53
C ASN A 20 -33.21 -3.84 -11.81
N ALA A 21 -34.38 -4.34 -12.18
CA ALA A 21 -35.05 -3.94 -13.41
C ALA A 21 -36.23 -2.99 -13.15
N PRO A 22 -36.61 -2.13 -14.11
CA PRO A 22 -37.70 -1.17 -13.96
C PRO A 22 -39.08 -1.80 -13.76
N ASP A 23 -39.22 -3.09 -14.03
CA ASP A 23 -40.45 -3.87 -13.85
C ASP A 23 -40.54 -4.55 -12.47
N GLY A 24 -39.58 -4.25 -11.58
CA GLY A 24 -39.47 -4.83 -10.24
C GLY A 24 -38.89 -6.23 -10.18
N THR A 25 -38.34 -6.73 -11.29
CA THR A 25 -37.61 -8.00 -11.35
C THR A 25 -36.11 -7.79 -11.24
N VAL A 26 -35.33 -8.88 -11.21
CA VAL A 26 -33.87 -8.86 -11.32
C VAL A 26 -33.47 -9.40 -12.69
N TRP A 27 -32.64 -8.67 -13.43
CA TRP A 27 -32.07 -9.13 -14.69
C TRP A 27 -30.66 -9.68 -14.47
N ILE A 28 -30.41 -10.89 -14.98
CA ILE A 28 -29.06 -11.46 -15.07
C ILE A 28 -28.67 -11.48 -16.55
N VAL A 29 -27.62 -10.73 -16.88
CA VAL A 29 -27.05 -10.67 -18.23
C VAL A 29 -25.90 -11.68 -18.30
N ASP A 30 -26.04 -12.63 -19.21
CA ASP A 30 -25.10 -13.71 -19.43
C ASP A 30 -24.55 -13.63 -20.86
N MET A 31 -23.26 -13.33 -20.97
CA MET A 31 -22.57 -13.38 -22.26
C MET A 31 -22.29 -14.83 -22.60
N VAL A 32 -22.79 -15.30 -23.74
CA VAL A 32 -22.60 -16.70 -24.12
C VAL A 32 -21.24 -16.82 -24.81
N ARG A 33 -20.22 -17.34 -24.12
CA ARG A 33 -18.87 -17.48 -24.68
C ARG A 33 -18.22 -18.79 -24.32
N ARG A 34 -17.67 -19.45 -25.35
CA ARG A 34 -16.81 -20.62 -25.18
C ARG A 34 -15.41 -20.23 -24.71
N VAL A 35 -14.85 -19.17 -25.30
CA VAL A 35 -13.50 -18.66 -25.02
C VAL A 35 -13.62 -17.21 -24.54
N ILE A 36 -13.00 -16.89 -23.41
CA ILE A 36 -12.95 -15.53 -22.83
C ILE A 36 -11.56 -14.91 -22.91
N GLU A 37 -10.53 -15.73 -23.15
CA GLU A 37 -9.14 -15.30 -23.23
C GLU A 37 -8.85 -14.54 -24.53
N HIS A 38 -7.99 -13.53 -24.47
CA HIS A 38 -7.59 -12.78 -25.65
C HIS A 38 -6.71 -13.65 -26.56
N PRO A 39 -6.88 -13.62 -27.91
CA PRO A 39 -6.12 -14.48 -28.83
C PRO A 39 -4.60 -14.41 -28.66
N GLU A 40 -4.06 -13.23 -28.33
CA GLU A 40 -2.61 -13.01 -28.10
C GLU A 40 -2.03 -13.90 -26.99
N TRP A 41 -2.84 -14.31 -26.02
CA TRP A 41 -2.42 -15.16 -24.90
C TRP A 41 -2.71 -16.65 -25.13
N ILE A 42 -3.29 -17.01 -26.28
CA ILE A 42 -3.58 -18.39 -26.65
C ILE A 42 -2.46 -18.87 -27.59
N PRO A 43 -1.77 -19.99 -27.32
CA PRO A 43 -0.75 -20.51 -28.23
C PRO A 43 -1.33 -20.76 -29.63
N THR A 44 -0.58 -20.46 -30.69
CA THR A 44 -1.04 -20.52 -32.09
C THR A 44 -1.67 -21.88 -32.45
N ALA A 45 -1.09 -22.99 -31.97
CA ALA A 45 -1.60 -24.34 -32.19
C ALA A 45 -3.01 -24.58 -31.62
N TRP A 46 -3.41 -23.83 -30.58
CA TRP A 46 -4.76 -23.86 -30.01
C TRP A 46 -5.69 -22.87 -30.70
N GLN A 47 -5.19 -21.71 -31.16
CA GLN A 47 -5.98 -20.76 -31.95
C GLN A 47 -6.51 -21.38 -33.24
N GLU A 48 -5.70 -22.21 -33.91
CA GLU A 48 -6.10 -22.89 -35.15
C GLU A 48 -7.18 -23.97 -34.94
N ARG A 49 -7.33 -24.48 -33.70
CA ARG A 49 -8.27 -25.56 -33.35
C ARG A 49 -9.57 -25.05 -32.74
N LEU A 50 -9.60 -23.80 -32.30
CA LEU A 50 -10.71 -23.19 -31.58
C LEU A 50 -11.28 -22.03 -32.38
N ASP A 51 -12.61 -21.99 -32.51
CA ASP A 51 -13.27 -20.74 -32.89
C ASP A 51 -13.29 -19.81 -31.67
N LEU A 52 -12.33 -18.89 -31.63
CA LEU A 52 -12.16 -17.89 -30.57
C LEU A 52 -13.34 -16.91 -30.47
N ARG A 53 -14.22 -16.89 -31.48
CA ARG A 53 -15.41 -16.03 -31.53
C ARG A 53 -16.71 -16.81 -31.32
N SER A 54 -16.63 -18.10 -30.96
CA SER A 54 -17.79 -18.92 -30.62
C SER A 54 -18.66 -18.27 -29.54
N GLY A 55 -19.94 -18.06 -29.87
CA GLY A 55 -20.91 -17.39 -29.00
C GLY A 55 -20.90 -15.86 -29.05
N SER A 56 -20.03 -15.22 -29.85
CA SER A 56 -19.94 -13.75 -29.95
C SER A 56 -21.22 -13.01 -30.30
N GLN A 57 -22.16 -13.68 -30.96
CA GLN A 57 -23.45 -13.14 -31.38
C GLN A 57 -24.59 -13.57 -30.44
N LEU A 58 -24.27 -14.30 -29.36
CA LEU A 58 -25.24 -14.89 -28.45
C LEU A 58 -25.16 -14.20 -27.08
N GLY A 59 -26.31 -14.05 -26.46
CA GLY A 59 -26.46 -13.54 -25.10
C GLY A 59 -27.77 -14.03 -24.52
N ARG A 60 -27.82 -14.12 -23.19
CA ARG A 60 -29.04 -14.46 -22.45
C ARG A 60 -29.33 -13.37 -21.44
N VAL A 61 -30.60 -13.03 -21.32
CA VAL A 61 -31.10 -12.18 -20.23
C VAL A 61 -32.13 -12.99 -19.48
N TYR A 62 -31.80 -13.35 -18.24
CA TYR A 62 -32.75 -13.98 -17.34
C TYR A 62 -33.49 -12.90 -16.59
N ARG A 63 -34.82 -13.00 -16.55
CA ARG A 63 -35.69 -12.15 -15.75
C ARG A 63 -36.17 -12.97 -14.55
N VAL A 64 -35.66 -12.63 -13.37
CA VAL A 64 -35.89 -13.37 -12.12
C VAL A 64 -36.85 -12.60 -11.25
N CYS A 65 -37.90 -13.28 -10.79
CA CYS A 65 -38.86 -12.75 -9.84
C CYS A 65 -39.41 -13.87 -8.95
N TYR A 66 -40.05 -13.51 -7.84
CA TYR A 66 -40.84 -14.47 -7.09
C TYR A 66 -41.98 -15.01 -7.95
N SER A 67 -42.39 -16.26 -7.72
CA SER A 67 -43.41 -16.94 -8.54
C SER A 67 -44.79 -16.30 -8.45
N ASP A 68 -45.07 -15.58 -7.36
CA ASP A 68 -46.29 -14.82 -7.11
C ASP A 68 -46.18 -13.32 -7.49
N TYR A 69 -44.97 -12.85 -7.83
CA TYR A 69 -44.77 -11.45 -8.23
C TYR A 69 -45.28 -11.20 -9.65
N GLN A 70 -46.14 -10.20 -9.79
CA GLN A 70 -46.60 -9.72 -11.09
C GLN A 70 -45.75 -8.53 -11.51
N ALA A 71 -44.92 -8.74 -12.53
CA ALA A 71 -44.02 -7.71 -12.99
C ALA A 71 -44.76 -6.52 -13.58
N GLU A 72 -44.36 -5.32 -13.16
CA GLU A 72 -44.99 -4.10 -13.62
C GLU A 72 -44.56 -3.78 -15.06
N PRO A 73 -45.46 -3.28 -15.93
CA PRO A 73 -45.09 -2.95 -17.29
C PRO A 73 -44.06 -1.83 -17.31
N MET A 74 -42.99 -2.02 -18.09
CA MET A 74 -42.05 -0.95 -18.41
C MET A 74 -42.77 0.11 -19.22
N LYS A 75 -42.84 1.33 -18.68
CA LYS A 75 -43.47 2.48 -19.34
C LYS A 75 -42.36 3.36 -19.91
N ALA A 76 -42.50 3.76 -21.17
CA ALA A 76 -41.68 4.84 -21.71
C ALA A 76 -41.97 6.12 -20.92
N LEU A 77 -40.93 6.90 -20.62
CA LEU A 77 -41.04 8.21 -19.98
C LEU A 77 -41.22 9.26 -21.09
N ALA A 78 -42.46 9.40 -21.56
CA ALA A 78 -42.81 10.24 -22.70
C ALA A 78 -43.16 11.69 -22.32
N ASP A 79 -43.44 11.94 -21.03
CA ASP A 79 -43.81 13.26 -20.54
C ASP A 79 -43.26 13.57 -19.14
N ASN A 80 -43.29 14.85 -18.79
CA ASN A 80 -42.81 15.42 -17.53
C ASN A 80 -43.47 14.79 -16.30
N ARG A 81 -44.75 14.39 -16.37
CA ARG A 81 -45.45 13.76 -15.24
C ARG A 81 -44.89 12.36 -14.99
N GLN A 82 -44.62 11.60 -16.04
CA GLN A 82 -44.05 10.26 -15.95
C GLN A 82 -42.61 10.30 -15.41
N ILE A 83 -41.81 11.29 -15.83
CA ILE A 83 -40.48 11.52 -15.27
C ILE A 83 -40.55 11.72 -13.76
N LEU A 84 -41.41 12.63 -13.28
CA LEU A 84 -41.56 12.89 -11.84
C LEU A 84 -42.03 11.65 -11.06
N GLN A 85 -43.00 10.90 -11.58
CA GLN A 85 -43.49 9.67 -10.94
C GLN A 85 -42.39 8.61 -10.82
N ALA A 86 -41.57 8.46 -11.86
CA ALA A 86 -40.47 7.50 -11.85
C ALA A 86 -39.31 7.94 -10.95
N LEU A 87 -39.04 9.25 -10.86
CA LEU A 87 -38.04 9.82 -9.95
C LEU A 87 -38.41 9.62 -8.48
N ALA A 88 -39.71 9.64 -8.16
CA ALA A 88 -40.24 9.38 -6.81
C ALA A 88 -40.38 7.88 -6.47
N SER A 89 -40.03 6.97 -7.39
CA SER A 89 -40.20 5.53 -7.18
C SER A 89 -39.22 4.97 -6.15
N ASP A 90 -39.65 3.95 -5.40
CA ASP A 90 -38.81 3.09 -4.56
C ASP A 90 -37.84 2.21 -5.38
N ASN A 91 -38.17 1.90 -6.63
CA ASN A 91 -37.31 1.15 -7.55
C ASN A 91 -36.18 2.01 -8.13
N GLY A 92 -34.93 1.66 -7.81
CA GLY A 92 -33.74 2.38 -8.28
C GLY A 92 -33.61 2.46 -9.80
N ALA A 93 -33.94 1.39 -10.54
CA ALA A 93 -33.85 1.39 -12.00
C ALA A 93 -34.83 2.37 -12.65
N ARG A 94 -35.99 2.61 -12.03
CA ARG A 94 -36.93 3.64 -12.49
C ARG A 94 -36.41 5.03 -12.24
N ARG A 95 -35.78 5.25 -11.08
CA ARG A 95 -35.16 6.55 -10.75
C ARG A 95 -34.00 6.85 -11.69
N ASP A 96 -33.16 5.88 -12.01
CA ASP A 96 -32.05 6.04 -12.94
C ASP A 96 -32.54 6.41 -14.35
N LEU A 97 -33.58 5.74 -14.85
CA LEU A 97 -34.22 6.08 -16.13
C LEU A 97 -34.86 7.48 -16.10
N ALA A 98 -35.48 7.87 -14.99
CA ALA A 98 -36.06 9.19 -14.82
C ALA A 98 -35.00 10.29 -14.82
N LEU A 99 -33.90 10.06 -14.10
CA LEU A 99 -32.77 10.97 -14.04
C LEU A 99 -32.11 11.10 -15.42
N GLN A 100 -31.90 9.97 -16.13
CA GLN A 100 -31.40 9.97 -17.50
C GLN A 100 -32.31 10.79 -18.43
N ALA A 101 -33.63 10.56 -18.38
CA ALA A 101 -34.60 11.30 -19.19
C ALA A 101 -34.58 12.80 -18.87
N LEU A 102 -34.51 13.18 -17.59
CA LEU A 102 -34.43 14.57 -17.14
C LEU A 102 -33.15 15.27 -17.67
N ILE A 103 -32.01 14.60 -17.58
CA ILE A 103 -30.72 15.11 -18.04
C ILE A 103 -30.70 15.29 -19.56
N GLN A 104 -31.22 14.31 -20.30
CA GLN A 104 -31.23 14.32 -21.76
C GLN A 104 -32.25 15.28 -22.38
N ALA A 105 -33.30 15.63 -21.64
CA ALA A 105 -34.33 16.53 -22.13
C ALA A 105 -33.81 17.97 -22.30
N ASP A 106 -34.28 18.67 -23.32
CA ASP A 106 -33.98 20.09 -23.54
C ASP A 106 -34.42 20.93 -22.33
N GLU A 107 -33.63 21.94 -21.96
CA GLU A 107 -33.84 22.72 -20.72
C GLU A 107 -35.24 23.32 -20.63
N ASP A 108 -35.71 23.98 -21.69
CA ASP A 108 -37.05 24.57 -21.77
C ASP A 108 -38.18 23.56 -21.57
N SER A 109 -37.96 22.30 -21.99
CA SER A 109 -38.98 21.25 -21.93
C SER A 109 -39.22 20.74 -20.51
N VAL A 110 -38.23 20.87 -19.62
CA VAL A 110 -38.28 20.37 -18.24
C VAL A 110 -38.13 21.46 -17.18
N ALA A 111 -37.90 22.72 -17.55
CA ALA A 111 -37.78 23.83 -16.61
C ALA A 111 -38.93 23.92 -15.60
N THR A 112 -40.16 23.61 -16.03
CA THR A 112 -41.34 23.61 -15.13
C THR A 112 -41.31 22.51 -14.05
N LEU A 113 -40.41 21.53 -14.17
CA LEU A 113 -40.26 20.45 -13.18
C LEU A 113 -39.43 20.85 -11.96
N GLU A 114 -38.63 21.91 -12.08
CA GLU A 114 -37.68 22.34 -11.06
C GLU A 114 -38.30 22.42 -9.65
N PRO A 115 -39.46 23.07 -9.42
CA PRO A 115 -40.02 23.18 -8.08
C PRO A 115 -40.40 21.83 -7.47
N THR A 116 -40.93 20.91 -8.28
CA THR A 116 -41.34 19.58 -7.80
C THR A 116 -40.14 18.68 -7.57
N VAL A 117 -39.10 18.76 -8.40
CA VAL A 117 -37.84 18.04 -8.15
C VAL A 117 -37.19 18.54 -6.85
N ARG A 118 -37.22 19.85 -6.61
CA ARG A 118 -36.72 20.44 -5.36
C ARG A 118 -37.53 20.00 -4.13
N GLU A 119 -38.85 19.93 -4.25
CA GLU A 119 -39.70 19.39 -3.19
C GLU A 119 -39.33 17.94 -2.85
N LEU A 120 -39.08 17.10 -3.86
CA LEU A 120 -38.63 15.72 -3.65
C LEU A 120 -37.27 15.66 -2.94
N ALA A 121 -36.31 16.49 -3.34
CA ALA A 121 -34.98 16.58 -2.73
C ALA A 121 -35.04 16.96 -1.23
N ASN A 122 -35.88 17.94 -0.91
CA ASN A 122 -36.02 18.51 0.44
C ASN A 122 -37.10 17.84 1.30
N SER A 123 -37.75 16.79 0.78
CA SER A 123 -38.78 16.04 1.51
C SER A 123 -38.21 15.23 2.69
N HIS A 124 -39.09 14.75 3.57
CA HIS A 124 -38.77 13.74 4.59
C HIS A 124 -38.92 12.30 4.06
N GLY A 125 -38.86 12.11 2.73
CA GLY A 125 -39.00 10.81 2.08
C GLY A 125 -37.76 9.94 2.15
N GLN A 126 -37.75 8.85 1.37
CA GLN A 126 -36.63 7.92 1.31
C GLN A 126 -35.35 8.60 0.82
N ALA A 127 -34.22 8.33 1.48
CA ALA A 127 -32.91 8.89 1.11
C ALA A 127 -32.55 8.68 -0.36
N ALA A 128 -32.87 7.52 -0.94
CA ALA A 128 -32.56 7.24 -2.34
C ALA A 128 -33.36 8.10 -3.33
N VAL A 129 -34.60 8.47 -2.99
CA VAL A 129 -35.43 9.39 -3.79
C VAL A 129 -34.85 10.80 -3.69
N ARG A 130 -34.56 11.26 -2.47
CA ARG A 130 -33.94 12.57 -2.24
C ARG A 130 -32.61 12.72 -2.98
N ALA A 131 -31.74 11.71 -2.90
CA ALA A 131 -30.47 11.69 -3.61
C ALA A 131 -30.63 11.76 -5.14
N SER A 132 -31.59 11.03 -5.70
CA SER A 132 -31.86 11.07 -7.15
C SER A 132 -32.38 12.45 -7.59
N ALA A 133 -33.24 13.07 -6.77
CA ALA A 133 -33.75 14.41 -7.01
C ALA A 133 -32.63 15.48 -6.92
N LEU A 134 -31.76 15.41 -5.91
CA LEU A 134 -30.57 16.27 -5.78
C LEU A 134 -29.64 16.14 -6.99
N GLY A 135 -29.39 14.92 -7.47
CA GLY A 135 -28.64 14.68 -8.71
C GLY A 135 -29.29 15.33 -9.93
N GLY A 136 -30.62 15.33 -10.00
CA GLY A 136 -31.39 16.03 -11.02
C GLY A 136 -31.22 17.56 -10.94
N LEU A 137 -31.31 18.13 -9.73
CA LEU A 137 -31.07 19.55 -9.50
C LEU A 137 -29.65 19.95 -9.92
N LEU A 138 -28.64 19.16 -9.55
CA LEU A 138 -27.26 19.41 -9.92
C LEU A 138 -27.07 19.37 -11.44
N ALA A 139 -27.52 18.29 -12.10
CA ALA A 139 -27.29 18.08 -13.52
C ALA A 139 -27.99 19.11 -14.43
N LYS A 140 -29.09 19.72 -13.96
CA LYS A 140 -29.80 20.80 -14.65
C LYS A 140 -29.38 22.20 -14.17
N ALA A 141 -28.35 22.31 -13.34
CA ALA A 141 -27.89 23.56 -12.74
C ALA A 141 -28.98 24.31 -11.94
N TRP A 142 -29.93 23.58 -11.36
CA TRP A 142 -30.98 24.11 -10.48
C TRP A 142 -30.59 24.06 -8.99
N LEU A 143 -29.55 23.31 -8.62
CA LEU A 143 -29.11 23.16 -7.24
C LEU A 143 -28.72 24.52 -6.62
N THR A 144 -29.15 24.76 -5.38
CA THR A 144 -28.81 25.96 -4.61
C THR A 144 -28.10 25.61 -3.29
N PRO A 145 -27.39 26.57 -2.65
CA PRO A 145 -26.82 26.36 -1.33
C PRO A 145 -27.85 25.92 -0.27
N ASP A 146 -29.08 26.41 -0.35
CA ASP A 146 -30.16 26.07 0.60
C ASP A 146 -30.56 24.58 0.50
N ASP A 147 -30.55 23.99 -0.70
CA ASP A 147 -30.80 22.55 -0.85
C ASP A 147 -29.71 21.72 -0.18
N VAL A 148 -28.45 22.19 -0.30
CA VAL A 148 -27.31 21.52 0.31
C VAL A 148 -27.39 21.63 1.82
N VAL A 149 -27.71 22.81 2.37
CA VAL A 149 -27.94 23.00 3.81
C VAL A 149 -29.05 22.07 4.32
N ALA A 150 -30.19 22.00 3.64
CA ALA A 150 -31.29 21.10 4.01
C ALA A 150 -30.89 19.61 3.92
N THR A 151 -30.01 19.26 2.99
CA THR A 151 -29.48 17.89 2.85
C THR A 151 -28.52 17.56 3.98
N LEU A 152 -27.59 18.47 4.30
CA LEU A 152 -26.63 18.32 5.39
C LEU A 152 -27.31 18.21 6.76
N ALA A 153 -28.46 18.84 6.96
CA ALA A 153 -29.24 18.73 8.19
C ALA A 153 -29.84 17.33 8.45
N SER A 154 -29.74 16.39 7.51
CA SER A 154 -30.27 15.03 7.66
C SER A 154 -29.39 14.16 8.56
N ASP A 155 -30.01 13.34 9.42
CA ASP A 155 -29.31 12.31 10.23
C ASP A 155 -28.99 11.02 9.44
N ASP A 156 -29.37 10.94 8.16
CA ASP A 156 -29.01 9.80 7.30
C ASP A 156 -27.59 10.02 6.78
N ALA A 157 -26.65 9.18 7.23
CA ALA A 157 -25.24 9.28 6.87
C ALA A 157 -24.99 9.34 5.35
N ARG A 158 -25.83 8.68 4.53
CA ARG A 158 -25.68 8.70 3.06
C ARG A 158 -26.03 10.07 2.49
N LEU A 159 -27.05 10.72 3.04
CA LEU A 159 -27.44 12.06 2.62
C LEU A 159 -26.48 13.12 3.15
N ALA A 160 -26.01 13.01 4.39
CA ALA A 160 -24.99 13.91 4.92
C ALA A 160 -23.71 13.84 4.06
N ARG A 161 -23.27 12.63 3.70
CA ARG A 161 -22.13 12.42 2.79
C ARG A 161 -22.37 13.06 1.41
N LEU A 162 -23.53 12.80 0.81
CA LEU A 162 -23.90 13.43 -0.47
C LEU A 162 -23.95 14.97 -0.35
N GLY A 163 -24.48 15.50 0.74
CA GLY A 163 -24.53 16.95 0.96
C GLY A 163 -23.14 17.57 1.04
N LEU A 164 -22.15 16.87 1.62
CA LEU A 164 -20.76 17.32 1.62
C LEU A 164 -20.19 17.34 0.19
N GLU A 165 -20.39 16.27 -0.59
CA GLU A 165 -20.00 16.19 -2.01
C GLU A 165 -20.66 17.32 -2.84
N LEU A 166 -21.93 17.63 -2.56
CA LEU A 166 -22.65 18.72 -3.24
C LEU A 166 -22.15 20.10 -2.81
N ALA A 167 -21.70 20.28 -1.57
CA ALA A 167 -21.16 21.55 -1.09
C ALA A 167 -19.88 21.97 -1.84
N GLU A 168 -19.10 21.00 -2.34
CA GLU A 168 -17.89 21.25 -3.13
C GLU A 168 -18.17 22.07 -4.39
N HIS A 169 -19.37 21.94 -4.98
CA HIS A 169 -19.79 22.72 -6.15
C HIS A 169 -19.94 24.22 -5.86
N PHE A 170 -19.99 24.59 -4.58
CA PHE A 170 -20.10 25.97 -4.10
C PHE A 170 -18.82 26.44 -3.40
N ALA A 171 -17.68 25.76 -3.60
CA ALA A 171 -16.41 26.11 -2.94
C ALA A 171 -16.01 27.59 -3.11
N ASP A 172 -16.22 28.16 -4.29
CA ASP A 172 -15.93 29.57 -4.59
C ASP A 172 -16.96 30.57 -4.01
N LYS A 173 -18.09 30.08 -3.50
CA LYS A 173 -19.26 30.88 -3.09
C LYS A 173 -19.94 30.31 -1.83
N LEU A 174 -19.13 29.92 -0.85
CA LEU A 174 -19.62 29.42 0.45
C LEU A 174 -20.39 30.50 1.21
N THR A 175 -21.70 30.33 1.34
CA THR A 175 -22.53 31.18 2.21
C THR A 175 -22.26 30.86 3.69
N PRO A 176 -22.47 31.82 4.62
CA PRO A 176 -22.32 31.56 6.05
C PRO A 176 -23.21 30.39 6.55
N GLU A 177 -24.42 30.26 6.01
CA GLU A 177 -25.35 29.18 6.33
C GLU A 177 -24.81 27.81 5.91
N LEU A 178 -24.22 27.73 4.71
CA LEU A 178 -23.60 26.50 4.21
C LEU A 178 -22.35 26.13 5.02
N GLN A 179 -21.49 27.10 5.35
CA GLN A 179 -20.34 26.87 6.22
C GLN A 179 -20.76 26.30 7.58
N ASN A 180 -21.77 26.91 8.21
CA ASN A 180 -22.31 26.43 9.48
C ASN A 180 -22.87 25.01 9.37
N ALA A 181 -23.58 24.69 8.28
CA ALA A 181 -24.11 23.35 8.05
C ALA A 181 -22.99 22.31 7.88
N ILE A 182 -21.89 22.65 7.19
CA ILE A 182 -20.72 21.76 7.05
C ILE A 182 -20.05 21.55 8.42
N HIS A 183 -19.87 22.60 9.24
CA HIS A 183 -19.33 22.46 10.59
C HIS A 183 -20.19 21.54 11.47
N ASP A 184 -21.50 21.68 11.41
CA ASP A 184 -22.43 20.87 12.21
C ASP A 184 -22.36 19.37 11.86
N VAL A 185 -22.02 19.00 10.62
CA VAL A 185 -21.81 17.59 10.25
C VAL A 185 -20.64 16.98 11.02
N ALA A 186 -19.53 17.71 11.20
CA ALA A 186 -18.37 17.21 11.94
C ALA A 186 -18.69 16.94 13.42
N ALA A 187 -19.70 17.60 13.98
CA ALA A 187 -20.13 17.42 15.36
C ALA A 187 -21.06 16.20 15.57
N ARG A 188 -21.68 15.65 14.52
CA ARG A 188 -22.80 14.69 14.62
C ARG A 188 -22.46 13.20 14.60
N ASP A 189 -21.18 12.82 14.61
CA ASP A 189 -20.69 11.42 14.57
C ASP A 189 -21.57 10.47 13.73
N LEU A 190 -21.65 10.74 12.43
CA LEU A 190 -22.48 10.01 11.46
C LEU A 190 -21.75 8.78 10.85
N GLY A 191 -20.59 8.42 11.39
CA GLY A 191 -19.77 7.29 10.98
C GLY A 191 -18.65 7.60 9.98
N LEU A 192 -17.74 6.62 9.81
CA LEU A 192 -16.46 6.75 9.09
C LEU A 192 -16.59 7.27 7.66
N ALA A 193 -17.64 6.86 6.93
CA ALA A 193 -17.83 7.30 5.54
C ALA A 193 -18.14 8.81 5.43
N VAL A 194 -18.80 9.39 6.44
CA VAL A 194 -19.08 10.83 6.50
C VAL A 194 -17.84 11.58 6.92
N ASP A 195 -17.11 11.08 7.93
CA ASP A 195 -15.85 11.68 8.38
C ASP A 195 -14.80 11.73 7.27
N LEU A 196 -14.63 10.63 6.53
CA LEU A 196 -13.74 10.58 5.38
C LEU A 196 -14.12 11.64 4.33
N GLN A 197 -15.41 11.70 3.95
CA GLN A 197 -15.87 12.70 2.99
C GLN A 197 -15.69 14.12 3.51
N TRP A 198 -15.91 14.36 4.80
CA TRP A 198 -15.78 15.67 5.40
C TRP A 198 -14.33 16.17 5.30
N VAL A 199 -13.36 15.31 5.62
CA VAL A 199 -11.93 15.64 5.47
C VAL A 199 -11.59 15.94 4.01
N LEU A 200 -12.07 15.11 3.07
CA LEU A 200 -11.85 15.34 1.63
C LEU A 200 -12.47 16.67 1.17
N THR A 201 -13.70 16.97 1.59
CA THR A 201 -14.40 18.22 1.30
C THR A 201 -13.59 19.40 1.82
N ALA A 202 -13.13 19.35 3.08
CA ALA A 202 -12.31 20.41 3.68
C ALA A 202 -11.01 20.68 2.89
N THR A 203 -10.44 19.67 2.21
CA THR A 203 -9.26 19.87 1.35
C THR A 203 -9.53 20.69 0.09
N LEU A 204 -10.80 20.78 -0.34
CA LEU A 204 -11.24 21.51 -1.53
C LEU A 204 -11.74 22.93 -1.24
N LEU A 205 -12.14 23.22 0.01
CA LEU A 205 -12.70 24.51 0.39
C LEU A 205 -11.59 25.49 0.83
N GLU A 206 -11.26 26.47 -0.02
CA GLU A 206 -10.11 27.37 0.23
C GLU A 206 -10.32 28.33 1.42
N ASN A 207 -11.54 28.82 1.64
CA ASN A 207 -11.88 29.81 2.68
C ASN A 207 -12.77 29.23 3.78
N PHE A 208 -12.45 28.02 4.23
CA PHE A 208 -13.25 27.30 5.24
C PHE A 208 -12.39 27.00 6.48
N ASP A 209 -12.83 27.50 7.64
CA ASP A 209 -12.14 27.36 8.93
C ASP A 209 -12.36 25.94 9.52
N ALA A 210 -11.71 24.95 8.91
CA ALA A 210 -11.94 23.53 9.19
C ALA A 210 -11.31 23.00 10.49
N GLU A 211 -10.48 23.78 11.18
CA GLU A 211 -9.58 23.31 12.24
C GLU A 211 -10.31 22.56 13.36
N LEU A 212 -11.43 23.13 13.85
CA LEU A 212 -12.22 22.50 14.92
C LEU A 212 -12.81 21.16 14.46
N GLY A 213 -13.37 21.11 13.25
CA GLY A 213 -13.99 19.89 12.70
C GLY A 213 -12.95 18.81 12.40
N LEU A 214 -11.81 19.20 11.82
CA LEU A 214 -10.67 18.31 11.60
C LEU A 214 -10.14 17.72 12.90
N GLY A 215 -9.99 18.55 13.95
CA GLY A 215 -9.62 18.08 15.28
C GLY A 215 -10.65 17.07 15.83
N GLN A 216 -11.95 17.37 15.76
CA GLN A 216 -12.99 16.44 16.22
C GLN A 216 -12.96 15.10 15.48
N ILE A 217 -12.72 15.10 14.16
CA ILE A 217 -12.62 13.87 13.36
C ILE A 217 -11.33 13.11 13.70
N ALA A 218 -10.19 13.81 13.79
CA ALA A 218 -8.91 13.21 14.18
C ALA A 218 -8.97 12.57 15.56
N ALA A 219 -9.72 13.18 16.48
CA ALA A 219 -9.96 12.67 17.82
C ALA A 219 -10.78 11.38 17.84
N ARG A 220 -11.61 11.08 16.84
CA ARG A 220 -12.52 9.90 16.86
C ARG A 220 -12.21 8.83 15.80
N SER A 221 -11.73 9.21 14.62
CA SER A 221 -11.70 8.36 13.41
C SER A 221 -10.29 8.10 12.86
N SER A 222 -9.23 8.49 13.58
CA SER A 222 -7.83 8.24 13.20
C SER A 222 -7.36 6.79 13.36
N ASP A 223 -8.22 5.88 13.83
CA ASP A 223 -7.93 4.43 13.79
C ASP A 223 -8.21 3.83 12.38
N ASP A 224 -8.91 4.57 11.49
CA ASP A 224 -9.19 4.14 10.13
C ASP A 224 -8.09 4.59 9.15
N PRO A 225 -7.50 3.67 8.36
CA PRO A 225 -6.38 3.99 7.49
C PRO A 225 -6.74 4.94 6.34
N TRP A 226 -8.00 4.96 5.88
CA TRP A 226 -8.43 5.87 4.82
C TRP A 226 -8.62 7.29 5.35
N VAL A 227 -9.16 7.43 6.56
CA VAL A 227 -9.26 8.75 7.23
C VAL A 227 -7.86 9.30 7.50
N LEU A 228 -6.93 8.49 8.00
CA LEU A 228 -5.53 8.88 8.15
C LEU A 228 -4.90 9.34 6.83
N LYS A 229 -5.14 8.57 5.76
CA LYS A 229 -4.63 8.94 4.43
C LYS A 229 -5.23 10.26 3.95
N ALA A 230 -6.51 10.51 4.20
CA ALA A 230 -7.17 11.75 3.83
C ALA A 230 -6.56 12.96 4.56
N PHE A 231 -6.22 12.85 5.85
CA PHE A 231 -5.51 13.91 6.56
C PHE A 231 -4.19 14.28 5.89
N SER A 232 -3.43 13.29 5.39
CA SER A 232 -2.15 13.55 4.70
C SER A 232 -2.27 14.39 3.41
N LEU A 233 -3.50 14.64 2.92
CA LEU A 233 -3.77 15.49 1.76
C LEU A 233 -3.95 16.98 2.12
N LEU A 234 -4.07 17.31 3.41
CA LEU A 234 -4.24 18.69 3.87
C LEU A 234 -3.05 19.55 3.45
N ARG A 235 -3.34 20.75 2.95
CA ARG A 235 -2.32 21.69 2.44
C ARG A 235 -2.28 23.02 3.17
N GLN A 236 -3.24 23.28 4.05
CA GLN A 236 -3.28 24.51 4.83
C GLN A 236 -2.53 24.30 6.16
N PRO A 237 -1.55 25.14 6.50
CA PRO A 237 -0.73 24.97 7.71
C PRO A 237 -1.55 24.85 9.01
N LYS A 238 -2.58 25.69 9.19
CA LYS A 238 -3.42 25.67 10.40
C LYS A 238 -4.23 24.38 10.54
N GLN A 239 -4.80 23.91 9.44
CA GLN A 239 -5.52 22.64 9.38
C GLN A 239 -4.61 21.46 9.69
N ALA A 240 -3.42 21.44 9.07
CA ALA A 240 -2.42 20.40 9.31
C ALA A 240 -1.95 20.38 10.77
N LEU A 241 -1.76 21.56 11.37
CA LEU A 241 -1.39 21.71 12.77
C LEU A 241 -2.49 21.18 13.70
N ALA A 242 -3.75 21.56 13.49
CA ALA A 242 -4.87 21.13 14.31
C ALA A 242 -5.06 19.61 14.31
N VAL A 243 -4.92 18.97 13.14
CA VAL A 243 -4.93 17.50 13.05
C VAL A 243 -3.73 16.92 13.78
N THR A 244 -2.53 17.44 13.53
CA THR A 244 -1.30 16.92 14.14
C THR A 244 -1.35 16.96 15.66
N GLU A 245 -1.77 18.07 16.24
CA GLU A 245 -1.93 18.23 17.69
C GLU A 245 -2.88 17.15 18.24
N GLN A 246 -4.03 16.96 17.59
CA GLN A 246 -5.01 15.98 18.03
C GLN A 246 -4.54 14.53 17.89
N LEU A 247 -3.80 14.23 16.81
CA LEU A 247 -3.17 12.94 16.59
C LEU A 247 -2.16 12.65 17.71
N LEU A 248 -1.31 13.62 18.02
CA LEU A 248 -0.34 13.50 19.12
C LEU A 248 -1.03 13.30 20.47
N ASP A 249 -2.10 14.05 20.77
CA ASP A 249 -2.86 13.89 22.01
C ASP A 249 -3.52 12.51 22.13
N ARG A 250 -4.18 12.07 21.06
CA ARG A 250 -4.89 10.79 21.05
C ARG A 250 -3.95 9.62 21.29
N TRP A 251 -2.75 9.66 20.71
CA TRP A 251 -1.73 8.61 20.89
C TRP A 251 -0.74 8.89 22.02
N ASN A 252 -0.91 9.99 22.76
CA ASN A 252 -0.21 10.21 24.03
C ASN A 252 -0.76 9.30 25.15
N ALA A 253 -2.03 8.89 25.06
CA ALA A 253 -2.64 7.94 25.99
C ALA A 253 -2.00 6.54 25.87
N ASP A 254 -1.93 5.78 26.97
CA ASP A 254 -1.29 4.46 27.16
C ASP A 254 -1.82 3.31 26.26
N ARG A 255 -2.32 3.60 25.05
CA ARG A 255 -2.75 2.62 24.07
C ARG A 255 -1.53 2.25 23.21
N PRO A 256 -0.92 1.06 23.39
CA PRO A 256 0.17 0.63 22.54
C PRO A 256 -0.35 0.49 21.10
N LEU A 257 0.32 1.17 20.16
CA LEU A 257 0.13 0.96 18.73
C LEU A 257 0.86 -0.32 18.33
N SER A 258 0.31 -1.07 17.37
CA SER A 258 1.13 -2.07 16.67
C SER A 258 2.24 -1.34 15.90
N PRO A 259 3.38 -1.98 15.62
CA PRO A 259 4.43 -1.39 14.79
C PRO A 259 3.92 -0.85 13.45
N GLU A 260 2.97 -1.54 12.83
CA GLU A 260 2.33 -1.10 11.58
C GLU A 260 1.47 0.16 11.78
N GLY A 261 0.64 0.19 12.83
CA GLY A 261 -0.18 1.36 13.15
C GLY A 261 0.66 2.58 13.50
N PHE A 262 1.78 2.39 14.20
CA PHE A 262 2.74 3.46 14.46
C PHE A 262 3.31 4.02 13.16
N ALA A 263 3.70 3.16 12.21
CA ALA A 263 4.26 3.59 10.93
C ALA A 263 3.25 4.37 10.07
N GLU A 264 1.99 3.96 10.02
CA GLU A 264 0.93 4.67 9.28
C GLU A 264 0.71 6.07 9.86
N VAL A 265 0.65 6.16 11.19
CA VAL A 265 0.52 7.42 11.92
C VAL A 265 1.73 8.32 11.70
N GLU A 266 2.94 7.77 11.82
CA GLU A 266 4.20 8.50 11.62
C GLU A 266 4.29 9.06 10.21
N GLN A 267 3.87 8.30 9.20
CA GLN A 267 3.80 8.77 7.82
C GLN A 267 2.80 9.92 7.65
N CYS A 268 1.62 9.81 8.28
CA CYS A 268 0.61 10.87 8.24
C CYS A 268 1.12 12.15 8.91
N VAL A 269 1.64 12.05 10.15
CA VAL A 269 2.19 13.17 10.91
C VAL A 269 3.34 13.80 10.14
N SER A 270 4.29 13.03 9.62
CA SER A 270 5.40 13.55 8.81
C SER A 270 4.91 14.35 7.59
N LYS A 271 3.83 13.89 6.93
CA LYS A 271 3.27 14.61 5.79
C LYS A 271 2.59 15.92 6.20
N LEU A 272 1.81 15.92 7.28
CA LEU A 272 1.22 17.12 7.85
C LEU A 272 2.29 18.11 8.32
N TRP A 273 3.34 17.60 8.97
CA TRP A 273 4.48 18.36 9.43
C TRP A 273 5.08 19.16 8.28
N SER A 274 5.30 18.52 7.11
CA SER A 274 5.88 19.17 5.91
C SER A 274 5.14 20.42 5.42
N VAL A 275 3.87 20.59 5.82
CA VAL A 275 3.02 21.73 5.47
C VAL A 275 3.03 22.82 6.54
N CYS A 276 3.24 22.46 7.82
CA CYS A 276 3.31 23.39 8.93
C CYS A 276 4.52 24.34 8.82
N SER A 277 4.43 25.54 9.40
CA SER A 277 5.58 26.44 9.49
C SER A 277 6.60 25.95 10.53
N VAL A 278 7.88 26.30 10.39
CA VAL A 278 8.93 25.95 11.37
C VAL A 278 8.55 26.43 12.78
N GLN A 279 8.01 27.64 12.90
CA GLN A 279 7.60 28.23 14.18
C GLN A 279 6.50 27.42 14.87
N ASP A 280 5.47 26.99 14.13
CA ASP A 280 4.37 26.20 14.67
C ASP A 280 4.84 24.81 15.12
N ARG A 281 5.71 24.19 14.32
CA ARG A 281 6.34 22.89 14.63
C ARG A 281 7.15 22.97 15.92
N GLU A 282 7.98 24.01 16.05
CA GLU A 282 8.79 24.23 17.24
C GLU A 282 7.93 24.49 18.48
N ALA A 283 6.90 25.33 18.35
CA ALA A 283 5.98 25.65 19.43
C ALA A 283 5.27 24.39 19.96
N LEU A 284 4.75 23.55 19.07
CA LEU A 284 4.05 22.31 19.43
C LEU A 284 4.99 21.26 20.04
N ALA A 285 6.23 21.17 19.55
CA ALA A 285 7.16 20.15 20.00
C ALA A 285 7.87 20.50 21.32
N THR A 286 8.12 21.78 21.58
CA THR A 286 8.99 22.23 22.69
C THR A 286 8.55 21.68 24.04
N GLU A 287 7.27 21.83 24.40
CA GLU A 287 6.76 21.36 25.69
C GLU A 287 6.87 19.83 25.84
N ARG A 288 6.51 19.09 24.79
CA ARG A 288 6.50 17.62 24.80
C ARG A 288 7.90 17.03 24.85
N LEU A 289 8.85 17.62 24.13
CA LEU A 289 10.26 17.22 24.14
C LEU A 289 10.93 17.60 25.47
N GLN A 290 10.60 18.75 26.06
CA GLN A 290 11.08 19.10 27.39
C GLN A 290 10.64 18.08 28.45
N ALA A 291 9.39 17.60 28.37
CA ALA A 291 8.90 16.55 29.26
C ALA A 291 9.66 15.21 29.12
N MET A 292 10.34 14.94 28.01
CA MET A 292 11.21 13.75 27.86
C MET A 292 12.45 13.80 28.76
N LEU A 293 12.85 15.00 29.18
CA LEU A 293 14.02 15.21 30.03
C LEU A 293 13.71 14.99 31.53
N ASP A 294 12.44 14.87 31.89
CA ASP A 294 12.01 14.64 33.26
C ASP A 294 12.36 13.22 33.72
N LYS A 295 13.31 13.13 34.65
CA LYS A 295 13.92 11.86 35.11
C LYS A 295 13.00 10.96 35.95
N THR A 296 11.75 11.34 36.16
CA THR A 296 10.77 10.62 36.98
C THR A 296 10.05 9.50 36.23
N GLY A 297 10.01 9.55 34.89
CA GLY A 297 9.42 8.52 34.03
C GLY A 297 10.37 7.36 33.68
N SER A 298 9.80 6.19 33.40
CA SER A 298 10.54 4.98 32.98
C SER A 298 10.53 4.74 31.46
N GLY A 299 10.11 5.72 30.64
CA GLY A 299 10.02 5.61 29.19
C GLY A 299 9.46 6.88 28.54
N PHE A 300 9.15 6.81 27.25
CA PHE A 300 8.64 7.88 26.40
C PHE A 300 7.23 7.57 25.89
N THR A 301 6.42 8.61 25.67
CA THR A 301 5.07 8.43 25.09
C THR A 301 5.14 8.34 23.56
N ASN A 302 4.15 7.71 22.91
CA ASN A 302 4.15 7.62 21.44
C ASN A 302 4.13 9.02 20.79
N SER A 303 3.48 9.99 21.41
CA SER A 303 3.47 11.38 20.92
C SER A 303 4.89 11.99 20.87
N GLN A 304 5.69 11.74 21.90
CA GLN A 304 7.09 12.17 21.96
C GLN A 304 7.93 11.47 20.89
N LEU A 305 7.73 10.17 20.70
CA LEU A 305 8.42 9.37 19.68
C LEU A 305 8.08 9.80 18.25
N LEU A 306 6.80 10.08 17.96
CA LEU A 306 6.33 10.57 16.66
C LEU A 306 6.90 11.96 16.32
N LEU A 307 6.97 12.85 17.32
CA LEU A 307 7.57 14.17 17.17
C LEU A 307 9.05 14.09 16.86
N LEU A 308 9.79 13.25 17.58
CA LEU A 308 11.20 13.00 17.28
C LEU A 308 11.41 12.51 15.85
N SER A 309 10.57 11.58 15.38
CA SER A 309 10.65 11.10 13.99
C SER A 309 10.41 12.18 12.95
N SER A 310 9.47 13.07 13.22
CA SER A 310 9.09 14.11 12.27
C SER A 310 10.11 15.26 12.26
N LEU A 311 10.62 15.65 13.44
CA LEU A 311 11.56 16.76 13.57
C LEU A 311 12.96 16.43 13.11
N ALA A 312 13.46 15.23 13.42
CA ALA A 312 14.84 14.86 13.07
C ALA A 312 15.08 14.92 11.55
N LYS A 313 14.06 14.67 10.73
CA LYS A 313 14.13 14.76 9.27
C LYS A 313 14.27 16.20 8.73
N ASP A 314 13.79 17.21 9.47
CA ASP A 314 13.64 18.59 8.98
C ASP A 314 14.64 19.58 9.63
N SER A 315 15.00 19.38 10.90
CA SER A 315 15.98 20.21 11.64
C SER A 315 16.98 19.28 12.35
N PRO A 316 18.15 19.01 11.75
CA PRO A 316 19.13 18.12 12.36
C PRO A 316 19.66 18.73 13.67
N ALA A 317 19.94 17.89 14.67
CA ALA A 317 20.41 18.32 16.00
C ALA A 317 21.73 19.12 15.99
N SER A 318 22.38 19.23 14.83
CA SER A 318 23.57 20.04 14.59
C SER A 318 23.31 21.54 14.45
N GLU A 319 22.06 22.00 14.35
CA GLU A 319 21.74 23.43 14.29
C GLU A 319 21.92 24.08 15.68
N ALA A 320 22.62 25.21 15.73
CA ALA A 320 22.97 25.91 16.98
C ALA A 320 21.82 26.82 17.49
N ASP A 321 20.58 26.37 17.34
CA ASP A 321 19.40 27.05 17.86
C ASP A 321 18.80 26.30 19.07
N ALA A 322 17.76 26.89 19.66
CA ALA A 322 17.14 26.36 20.88
C ALA A 322 16.53 24.96 20.68
N MET A 323 16.08 24.63 19.46
CA MET A 323 15.51 23.32 19.16
C MET A 323 16.61 22.27 19.00
N GLY A 324 17.71 22.60 18.30
CA GLY A 324 18.88 21.73 18.20
C GLY A 324 19.49 21.39 19.57
N GLU A 325 19.60 22.37 20.47
CA GLU A 325 20.05 22.13 21.85
C GLU A 325 19.09 21.20 22.64
N LEU A 326 17.78 21.35 22.44
CA LEU A 326 16.77 20.49 23.06
C LEU A 326 16.86 19.06 22.53
N LEU A 327 16.95 18.88 21.21
CA LEU A 327 17.12 17.59 20.56
C LEU A 327 18.41 16.89 21.00
N SER A 328 19.52 17.63 21.14
CA SER A 328 20.77 17.07 21.67
C SER A 328 20.59 16.52 23.08
N ARG A 329 19.94 17.27 23.98
CA ARG A 329 19.69 16.82 25.37
C ARG A 329 18.75 15.61 25.43
N VAL A 330 17.75 15.57 24.56
CA VAL A 330 16.82 14.42 24.46
C VAL A 330 17.57 13.20 23.93
N THR A 331 18.45 13.38 22.94
CA THR A 331 19.31 12.34 22.38
C THR A 331 20.24 11.75 23.43
N ASP A 332 20.92 12.58 24.24
CA ASP A 332 21.75 12.13 25.34
C ASP A 332 20.95 11.25 26.33
N ARG A 333 19.72 11.66 26.64
CA ARG A 333 18.83 10.90 27.52
C ARG A 333 18.41 9.55 26.92
N ILE A 334 18.14 9.50 25.62
CA ILE A 334 17.82 8.27 24.90
C ILE A 334 19.01 7.31 24.97
N ILE A 335 20.24 7.81 24.71
CA ILE A 335 21.47 7.03 24.78
C ILE A 335 21.68 6.47 26.20
N GLU A 336 21.45 7.28 27.25
CA GLU A 336 21.51 6.82 28.65
C GLU A 336 20.54 5.66 28.92
N LEU A 337 19.28 5.78 28.50
CA LEU A 337 18.26 4.76 28.73
C LEU A 337 18.52 3.48 27.93
N MET A 338 19.01 3.61 26.70
CA MET A 338 19.45 2.51 25.86
C MET A 338 20.60 1.74 26.53
N GLN A 339 21.62 2.44 27.02
CA GLN A 339 22.76 1.81 27.72
C GLN A 339 22.35 1.15 29.04
N ALA A 340 21.31 1.65 29.69
CA ALA A 340 20.75 1.07 30.91
C ALA A 340 19.76 -0.08 30.66
N ASP A 341 19.50 -0.44 29.40
CA ASP A 341 18.51 -1.44 28.97
C ASP A 341 17.09 -1.17 29.53
N LYS A 342 16.68 0.10 29.50
CA LYS A 342 15.39 0.56 30.05
C LYS A 342 14.34 0.88 28.98
N LEU A 343 14.66 0.70 27.70
CA LEU A 343 13.74 0.96 26.60
C LEU A 343 12.91 -0.29 26.28
N SER A 344 11.60 -0.12 26.16
CA SER A 344 10.69 -1.12 25.61
C SER A 344 10.98 -1.41 24.13
N GLU A 345 10.54 -2.56 23.63
CA GLU A 345 10.76 -2.94 22.22
C GLU A 345 10.17 -1.92 21.22
N ALA A 346 9.02 -1.32 21.53
CA ALA A 346 8.41 -0.28 20.68
C ALA A 346 9.25 1.01 20.63
N GLU A 347 9.80 1.43 21.76
CA GLU A 347 10.74 2.56 21.82
C GLU A 347 12.00 2.24 21.03
N GLN A 348 12.57 1.04 21.19
CA GLN A 348 13.75 0.60 20.44
C GLN A 348 13.50 0.64 18.92
N LEU A 349 12.37 0.10 18.44
CA LEU A 349 12.00 0.13 17.03
C LEU A 349 11.84 1.55 16.50
N THR A 350 11.27 2.45 17.30
CA THR A 350 11.16 3.86 16.93
C THR A 350 12.54 4.47 16.75
N PHE A 351 13.43 4.37 17.74
CA PHE A 351 14.77 4.96 17.65
C PHE A 351 15.61 4.37 16.53
N VAL A 352 15.47 3.07 16.29
CA VAL A 352 16.08 2.43 15.13
C VAL A 352 15.59 3.04 13.81
N ASN A 353 14.30 3.36 13.71
CA ASN A 353 13.74 4.04 12.55
C ASN A 353 14.22 5.50 12.41
N LEU A 354 14.85 6.07 13.44
CA LEU A 354 15.44 7.42 13.39
C LEU A 354 16.91 7.42 12.98
N LEU A 355 17.57 6.26 12.87
CA LEU A 355 18.97 6.21 12.45
C LEU A 355 19.16 6.82 11.06
N GLY A 356 20.13 7.73 10.92
CA GLY A 356 20.41 8.47 9.70
C GLY A 356 19.44 9.60 9.41
N SER A 357 18.59 9.97 10.37
CA SER A 357 17.76 11.18 10.26
C SER A 357 18.52 12.45 10.62
N GLY A 358 19.64 12.35 11.35
CA GLY A 358 20.34 13.52 11.89
C GLY A 358 19.90 13.91 13.30
N LEU A 359 19.24 12.97 14.00
CA LEU A 359 18.87 13.11 15.42
C LEU A 359 20.13 13.20 16.31
N ALA A 360 21.19 12.48 15.96
CA ALA A 360 22.45 12.46 16.69
C ALA A 360 23.63 12.67 15.75
N SER A 361 24.83 12.84 16.32
CA SER A 361 26.06 12.80 15.54
C SER A 361 26.23 11.42 14.87
N GLY A 362 26.88 11.35 13.71
CA GLY A 362 27.09 10.06 13.02
C GLY A 362 27.79 9.01 13.89
N ASP A 363 28.72 9.44 14.75
CA ASP A 363 29.40 8.56 15.72
C ASP A 363 28.42 7.99 16.76
N ASP A 364 27.46 8.78 17.22
CA ASP A 364 26.47 8.35 18.20
C ASP A 364 25.38 7.49 17.57
N GLU A 365 24.94 7.79 16.34
CA GLU A 365 24.04 6.92 15.58
C GLU A 365 24.70 5.55 15.31
N LEU A 366 26.01 5.52 15.01
CA LEU A 366 26.75 4.26 14.85
C LEU A 366 26.83 3.46 16.15
N LYS A 367 27.04 4.13 17.29
CA LYS A 367 27.01 3.48 18.62
C LYS A 367 25.62 2.94 18.94
N MET A 368 24.56 3.71 18.67
CA MET A 368 23.17 3.28 18.85
C MET A 368 22.86 2.05 18.00
N ALA A 369 23.21 2.08 16.71
CA ALA A 369 23.03 0.93 15.83
C ALA A 369 23.78 -0.31 16.34
N THR A 370 25.02 -0.14 16.81
CA THR A 370 25.81 -1.24 17.38
C THR A 370 25.14 -1.83 18.62
N ALA A 371 24.54 -1.00 19.48
CA ALA A 371 23.82 -1.45 20.67
C ALA A 371 22.51 -2.19 20.32
N PHE A 372 21.77 -1.75 19.31
CA PHE A 372 20.53 -2.41 18.88
C PHE A 372 20.77 -3.72 18.10
N LEU A 373 22.00 -3.96 17.62
CA LEU A 373 22.39 -5.21 16.96
C LEU A 373 22.80 -6.33 17.93
N GLN A 374 22.93 -6.05 19.22
CA GLN A 374 23.42 -7.01 20.21
C GLN A 374 22.51 -8.25 20.35
N PRO A 375 23.04 -9.43 20.72
CA PRO A 375 22.28 -10.67 20.76
C PRO A 375 21.15 -10.73 21.79
N ASP A 376 21.16 -9.85 22.80
CA ASP A 376 20.11 -9.70 23.81
C ASP A 376 18.86 -8.98 23.27
N LYS A 377 18.95 -8.30 22.12
CA LYS A 377 17.82 -7.61 21.49
C LYS A 377 16.96 -8.55 20.65
N SER A 378 15.70 -8.17 20.46
CA SER A 378 14.73 -8.97 19.67
C SER A 378 15.16 -9.07 18.20
N GLN A 379 14.72 -10.14 17.52
CA GLN A 379 15.02 -10.31 16.10
C GLN A 379 14.45 -9.17 15.24
N GLN A 380 13.30 -8.61 15.63
CA GLN A 380 12.66 -7.51 14.91
C GLN A 380 13.47 -6.21 15.04
N VAL A 381 13.91 -5.86 16.25
CA VAL A 381 14.78 -4.69 16.48
C VAL A 381 16.05 -4.82 15.65
N ARG A 382 16.76 -5.95 15.77
CA ARG A 382 18.02 -6.19 15.05
C ARG A 382 17.85 -6.10 13.53
N ARG A 383 16.79 -6.70 12.99
CA ARG A 383 16.49 -6.63 11.55
C ARG A 383 16.24 -5.19 11.09
N THR A 384 15.38 -4.48 11.80
CA THR A 384 15.03 -3.08 11.49
C THR A 384 16.27 -2.19 11.58
N THR A 385 17.20 -2.48 12.50
CA THR A 385 18.49 -1.78 12.60
C THR A 385 19.31 -1.98 11.34
N ILE A 386 19.51 -3.23 10.90
CA ILE A 386 20.26 -3.55 9.67
C ILE A 386 19.67 -2.85 8.45
N GLU A 387 18.35 -2.80 8.33
CA GLU A 387 17.67 -2.15 7.21
C GLU A 387 17.82 -0.62 7.27
N SER A 388 17.75 -0.04 8.47
CA SER A 388 17.89 1.41 8.70
C SER A 388 19.30 1.93 8.46
N LEU A 389 20.34 1.09 8.61
CA LEU A 389 21.73 1.45 8.33
C LEU A 389 21.95 2.02 6.92
N ARG A 390 21.09 1.70 5.96
CA ARG A 390 21.17 2.21 4.57
C ARG A 390 21.13 3.75 4.50
N ARG A 391 20.48 4.39 5.48
CA ARG A 391 20.39 5.85 5.60
C ARG A 391 21.70 6.50 6.05
N LEU A 392 22.52 5.76 6.79
CA LEU A 392 23.87 6.19 7.15
C LEU A 392 24.76 6.16 5.89
N ARG A 393 25.62 7.16 5.75
CA ARG A 393 26.42 7.38 4.53
C ARG A 393 27.89 7.03 4.72
N GLU A 394 28.31 6.79 5.94
CA GLU A 394 29.68 6.59 6.35
C GLU A 394 30.19 5.21 5.89
N ALA A 395 31.43 5.17 5.41
CA ALA A 395 32.07 3.93 4.99
C ALA A 395 32.26 2.93 6.15
N GLU A 396 32.35 3.43 7.39
CA GLU A 396 32.57 2.62 8.60
C GLU A 396 31.38 1.73 8.94
N VAL A 397 30.17 2.10 8.52
CA VAL A 397 28.94 1.32 8.75
C VAL A 397 29.06 -0.10 8.20
N GLY A 398 29.59 -0.26 6.98
CA GLY A 398 29.78 -1.57 6.38
C GLY A 398 30.75 -2.45 7.17
N ARG A 399 31.84 -1.87 7.68
CA ARG A 399 32.82 -2.59 8.52
C ARG A 399 32.25 -2.95 9.89
N MET A 400 31.48 -2.05 10.50
CA MET A 400 30.77 -2.30 11.75
C MET A 400 29.79 -3.48 11.59
N LEU A 401 28.98 -3.48 10.52
CA LEU A 401 28.03 -4.56 10.26
C LEU A 401 28.73 -5.91 10.02
N LEU A 402 29.85 -5.92 9.29
CA LEU A 402 30.68 -7.11 9.09
C LEU A 402 31.30 -7.60 10.40
N ALA A 403 31.67 -6.72 11.32
CA ALA A 403 32.17 -7.11 12.65
C ALA A 403 31.07 -7.81 13.48
N GLN A 404 29.80 -7.45 13.29
CA GLN A 404 28.66 -8.12 13.94
C GLN A 404 28.25 -9.43 13.26
N TRP A 405 28.75 -9.72 12.05
CA TRP A 405 28.38 -10.89 11.24
C TRP A 405 28.35 -12.25 11.97
N PRO A 406 29.32 -12.58 12.85
CA PRO A 406 29.31 -13.84 13.58
C PRO A 406 28.10 -14.02 14.51
N SER A 407 27.48 -12.92 14.94
CA SER A 407 26.31 -12.93 15.85
C SER A 407 24.96 -12.99 15.12
N LEU A 408 24.96 -12.85 13.79
CA LEU A 408 23.74 -12.80 12.98
C LEU A 408 23.28 -14.21 12.62
N ASN A 409 21.98 -14.48 12.73
CA ASN A 409 21.36 -15.70 12.20
C ASN A 409 21.13 -15.57 10.68
N SER A 410 20.64 -16.64 10.02
CA SER A 410 20.43 -16.65 8.56
C SER A 410 19.53 -15.52 8.06
N ALA A 411 18.41 -15.26 8.73
CA ALA A 411 17.48 -14.20 8.36
C ALA A 411 18.12 -12.80 8.47
N LEU A 412 18.89 -12.55 9.54
CA LEU A 412 19.60 -11.28 9.72
C LEU A 412 20.76 -11.12 8.74
N ARG A 413 21.45 -12.21 8.37
CA ARG A 413 22.50 -12.21 7.33
C ARG A 413 21.96 -11.87 5.95
N SER A 414 20.75 -12.33 5.61
CA SER A 414 20.05 -11.91 4.40
C SER A 414 19.83 -10.39 4.35
N SER A 415 19.25 -9.80 5.42
CA SER A 415 19.09 -8.35 5.52
C SER A 415 20.45 -7.62 5.47
N ALA A 416 21.48 -8.16 6.13
CA ALA A 416 22.81 -7.57 6.18
C ALA A 416 23.51 -7.59 4.82
N GLY A 417 23.42 -8.71 4.09
CA GLY A 417 23.95 -8.83 2.72
C GLY A 417 23.30 -7.81 1.79
N ALA A 418 21.97 -7.71 1.82
CA ALA A 418 21.23 -6.71 1.04
C ALA A 418 21.62 -5.27 1.40
N THR A 419 21.81 -4.96 2.68
CA THR A 419 22.29 -3.65 3.14
C THR A 419 23.73 -3.38 2.70
N LEU A 420 24.65 -4.33 2.83
CA LEU A 420 26.05 -4.14 2.41
C LEU A 420 26.17 -3.89 0.89
N LEU A 421 25.24 -4.43 0.09
CA LEU A 421 25.21 -4.19 -1.35
C LEU A 421 24.56 -2.86 -1.75
N SER A 422 23.92 -2.15 -0.81
CA SER A 422 23.25 -0.89 -1.13
C SER A 422 24.22 0.27 -1.36
N ARG A 423 25.51 0.11 -1.04
CA ARG A 423 26.54 1.11 -1.34
C ARG A 423 27.82 0.44 -1.85
N ARG A 424 28.50 1.11 -2.77
CA ARG A 424 29.74 0.61 -3.40
C ARG A 424 30.84 0.29 -2.39
N GLU A 425 31.10 1.20 -1.45
CA GLU A 425 32.15 1.03 -0.44
C GLU A 425 31.87 -0.14 0.52
N TRP A 426 30.60 -0.36 0.84
CA TRP A 426 30.19 -1.47 1.70
C TRP A 426 30.24 -2.81 0.96
N ALA A 427 29.87 -2.83 -0.33
CA ALA A 427 30.00 -4.01 -1.18
C ALA A 427 31.48 -4.41 -1.32
N LYS A 428 32.38 -3.44 -1.46
CA LYS A 428 33.83 -3.68 -1.45
C LYS A 428 34.30 -4.32 -0.13
N ALA A 429 33.84 -3.79 1.01
CA ALA A 429 34.17 -4.35 2.32
C ALA A 429 33.66 -5.81 2.48
N LEU A 430 32.48 -6.13 1.94
CA LEU A 430 31.95 -7.49 1.94
C LEU A 430 32.82 -8.45 1.11
N VAL A 431 33.28 -8.03 -0.08
CA VAL A 431 34.18 -8.83 -0.91
C VAL A 431 35.53 -9.04 -0.21
N GLU A 432 36.09 -8.01 0.43
CA GLU A 432 37.31 -8.13 1.24
C GLU A 432 37.12 -9.10 2.42
N ALA A 433 35.96 -9.08 3.08
CA ALA A 433 35.64 -10.01 4.16
C ALA A 433 35.48 -11.46 3.68
N LEU A 434 34.99 -11.67 2.44
CA LEU A 434 34.95 -12.98 1.80
C LEU A 434 36.36 -13.51 1.47
N GLU A 435 37.23 -12.66 0.91
CA GLU A 435 38.63 -13.00 0.61
C GLU A 435 39.43 -13.30 1.89
N GLY A 436 39.17 -12.54 2.96
CA GLY A 436 39.78 -12.72 4.27
C GLY A 436 39.21 -13.89 5.08
N GLY A 437 38.13 -14.53 4.61
CA GLY A 437 37.47 -15.64 5.31
C GLY A 437 36.68 -15.24 6.57
N GLN A 438 36.43 -13.95 6.79
CA GLN A 438 35.56 -13.45 7.86
C GLN A 438 34.08 -13.79 7.58
N VAL A 439 33.71 -13.78 6.30
CA VAL A 439 32.43 -14.24 5.79
C VAL A 439 32.70 -15.36 4.81
N THR A 440 31.88 -16.41 4.81
CA THR A 440 31.98 -17.50 3.83
C THR A 440 30.84 -17.46 2.83
N ALA A 441 31.08 -17.93 1.60
CA ALA A 441 30.06 -18.00 0.55
C ALA A 441 28.79 -18.75 0.99
N SER A 442 28.95 -19.79 1.82
CA SER A 442 27.84 -20.59 2.35
C SER A 442 26.91 -19.82 3.29
N GLU A 443 27.42 -18.75 3.92
CA GLU A 443 26.67 -17.91 4.85
C GLU A 443 25.85 -16.81 4.17
N LEU A 444 26.11 -16.57 2.88
CA LEU A 444 25.32 -15.68 2.06
C LEU A 444 24.10 -16.40 1.48
N ASP A 445 23.02 -15.65 1.35
CA ASP A 445 21.85 -16.10 0.62
C ASP A 445 22.06 -15.97 -0.89
N LEU A 446 21.25 -16.70 -1.66
CA LEU A 446 21.37 -16.73 -3.11
C LEU A 446 21.18 -15.36 -3.76
N PRO A 447 20.24 -14.49 -3.31
CA PRO A 447 20.10 -13.16 -3.86
C PRO A 447 21.35 -12.28 -3.68
N THR A 448 22.00 -12.33 -2.51
CA THR A 448 23.24 -11.56 -2.28
C THR A 448 24.36 -12.06 -3.20
N LEU A 449 24.50 -13.38 -3.36
CA LEU A 449 25.49 -13.97 -4.27
C LEU A 449 25.25 -13.57 -5.73
N GLN A 450 24.00 -13.65 -6.20
CA GLN A 450 23.64 -13.22 -7.55
C GLN A 450 23.94 -11.74 -7.76
N HIS A 451 23.52 -10.88 -6.82
CA HIS A 451 23.74 -9.45 -6.95
C HIS A 451 25.24 -9.08 -6.94
N LEU A 452 26.07 -9.76 -6.14
CA LEU A 452 27.53 -9.60 -6.21
C LEU A 452 28.07 -9.93 -7.62
N SER A 453 27.59 -11.02 -8.24
CA SER A 453 28.03 -11.43 -9.57
C SER A 453 27.60 -10.45 -10.69
N THR A 454 26.54 -9.69 -10.47
CA THR A 454 25.98 -8.73 -11.44
C THR A 454 26.14 -7.28 -11.00
N TYR A 455 26.92 -7.01 -9.95
CA TYR A 455 27.09 -5.68 -9.38
C TYR A 455 27.67 -4.72 -10.41
N GLY A 456 27.28 -3.44 -10.43
CA GLY A 456 27.67 -2.50 -11.48
C GLY A 456 29.19 -2.27 -11.62
N ASP A 457 29.95 -2.50 -10.56
CA ASP A 457 31.41 -2.36 -10.53
C ASP A 457 32.13 -3.58 -11.14
N ARG A 458 32.93 -3.33 -12.20
CA ARG A 458 33.67 -4.37 -12.91
C ARG A 458 34.77 -5.03 -12.06
N GLU A 459 35.41 -4.27 -11.18
CA GLU A 459 36.46 -4.79 -10.31
C GLU A 459 35.87 -5.76 -9.28
N LEU A 460 34.76 -5.38 -8.64
CA LEU A 460 34.07 -6.25 -7.68
C LEU A 460 33.57 -7.53 -8.35
N ARG A 461 32.96 -7.44 -9.54
CA ARG A 461 32.52 -8.65 -10.27
C ARG A 461 33.66 -9.62 -10.56
N ASN A 462 34.82 -9.12 -10.99
CA ASN A 462 35.96 -9.98 -11.30
C ASN A 462 36.48 -10.72 -10.06
N ARG A 463 36.56 -10.03 -8.90
CA ARG A 463 36.93 -10.64 -7.62
C ARG A 463 35.94 -11.72 -7.19
N CYS A 464 34.63 -11.48 -7.39
CA CYS A 464 33.61 -12.50 -7.14
C CYS A 464 33.74 -13.72 -8.05
N VAL A 465 34.11 -13.56 -9.32
CA VAL A 465 34.38 -14.69 -10.23
C VAL A 465 35.59 -15.51 -9.75
N GLU A 466 36.61 -14.87 -9.21
CA GLU A 466 37.77 -15.57 -8.63
C GLU A 466 37.40 -16.35 -7.35
N LEU A 467 36.50 -15.81 -6.52
CA LEU A 467 36.04 -16.44 -5.28
C LEU A 467 35.07 -17.61 -5.51
N PHE A 468 34.13 -17.47 -6.45
CA PHE A 468 33.02 -18.41 -6.64
C PHE A 468 33.18 -19.29 -7.89
N GLY A 469 34.12 -18.98 -8.78
CA GLY A 469 34.29 -19.62 -10.07
C GLY A 469 33.39 -19.03 -11.15
N GLN A 470 33.48 -19.58 -12.38
CA GLN A 470 32.61 -19.16 -13.48
C GLN A 470 31.19 -19.71 -13.32
N PRO A 471 30.16 -18.98 -13.76
CA PRO A 471 28.79 -19.50 -13.79
C PRO A 471 28.72 -20.78 -14.62
N THR A 472 28.33 -21.90 -14.00
CA THR A 472 28.13 -23.17 -14.71
C THR A 472 26.94 -23.04 -15.67
N GLU A 473 27.04 -23.57 -16.89
CA GLU A 473 25.92 -23.63 -17.85
C GLU A 473 24.65 -24.23 -17.21
N ARG A 474 23.57 -23.43 -17.14
CA ARG A 474 22.35 -23.80 -16.39
C ARG A 474 21.63 -25.02 -16.98
N SER A 475 21.68 -25.16 -18.30
CA SER A 475 21.13 -26.31 -19.03
C SER A 475 21.69 -27.65 -18.52
N GLN A 476 22.97 -27.71 -18.13
CA GLN A 476 23.60 -28.92 -17.59
C GLN A 476 23.14 -29.22 -16.17
N VAL A 477 22.90 -28.18 -15.35
CA VAL A 477 22.38 -28.33 -13.99
C VAL A 477 20.95 -28.88 -14.03
N VAL A 478 20.09 -28.31 -14.88
CA VAL A 478 18.72 -28.79 -15.10
C VAL A 478 18.73 -30.27 -15.52
N ALA A 479 19.54 -30.63 -16.51
CA ALA A 479 19.63 -32.01 -16.99
C ALA A 479 20.10 -32.99 -15.89
N LYS A 480 21.08 -32.58 -15.08
CA LYS A 480 21.58 -33.38 -13.94
C LYS A 480 20.48 -33.60 -12.90
N TYR A 481 19.77 -32.54 -12.51
CA TYR A 481 18.70 -32.64 -11.52
C TYR A 481 17.56 -33.51 -12.02
N MET A 482 17.12 -33.32 -13.27
CA MET A 482 16.07 -34.13 -13.90
C MET A 482 16.44 -35.61 -13.95
N ALA A 483 17.71 -35.96 -14.19
CA ALA A 483 18.16 -37.35 -14.21
C ALA A 483 18.13 -38.03 -12.83
N SER A 484 18.24 -37.26 -11.75
CA SER A 484 18.26 -37.76 -10.37
C SER A 484 16.98 -37.47 -9.57
N LEU A 485 15.98 -36.83 -10.18
CA LEU A 485 14.79 -36.35 -9.48
C LEU A 485 13.85 -37.51 -9.11
N PRO A 486 13.54 -37.74 -7.82
CA PRO A 486 12.52 -38.69 -7.43
C PRO A 486 11.11 -38.28 -7.89
N SER A 487 10.14 -39.17 -7.71
CA SER A 487 8.72 -38.81 -7.91
C SER A 487 8.25 -37.86 -6.80
N PRO A 488 7.67 -36.69 -7.13
CA PRO A 488 7.21 -35.74 -6.11
C PRO A 488 6.06 -36.29 -5.27
N ALA A 489 6.13 -36.04 -3.96
CA ALA A 489 5.09 -36.36 -2.99
C ALA A 489 4.78 -35.12 -2.14
N ALA A 490 3.50 -34.88 -1.84
CA ALA A 490 3.10 -33.78 -0.98
C ALA A 490 3.39 -34.14 0.48
N THR A 491 4.54 -33.73 1.00
CA THR A 491 4.92 -33.92 2.40
C THR A 491 5.05 -32.58 3.14
N PRO A 492 5.04 -32.59 4.49
CA PRO A 492 5.31 -31.39 5.28
C PRO A 492 6.71 -30.78 5.03
N ILE A 493 7.66 -31.55 4.47
CA ILE A 493 8.99 -31.04 4.12
C ILE A 493 8.90 -30.05 2.96
N GLY A 494 8.07 -30.34 1.96
CA GLY A 494 7.85 -29.45 0.81
C GLY A 494 7.30 -28.09 1.22
N GLU A 495 6.34 -28.07 2.17
CA GLU A 495 5.80 -26.82 2.71
C GLU A 495 6.84 -26.00 3.47
N LYS A 496 7.70 -26.67 4.24
CA LYS A 496 8.80 -26.01 4.95
C LYS A 496 9.78 -25.36 3.97
N LEU A 497 10.20 -26.09 2.93
CA LEU A 497 11.10 -25.58 1.88
C LEU A 497 10.47 -24.42 1.10
N PHE A 498 9.17 -24.49 0.81
CA PHE A 498 8.45 -23.38 0.18
C PHE A 498 8.48 -22.13 1.07
N THR A 499 8.19 -22.30 2.36
CA THR A 499 8.22 -21.21 3.34
C THR A 499 9.60 -20.58 3.46
N GLU A 500 10.65 -21.40 3.39
CA GLU A 500 12.04 -20.97 3.53
C GLU A 500 12.59 -20.23 2.30
N HIS A 501 12.17 -20.63 1.08
CA HIS A 501 12.83 -20.17 -0.15
C HIS A 501 11.94 -19.43 -1.14
N CYS A 502 10.62 -19.65 -1.12
CA CYS A 502 9.72 -19.19 -2.17
C CYS A 502 8.67 -18.20 -1.65
N ALA A 503 8.19 -18.40 -0.41
CA ALA A 503 7.04 -17.67 0.14
C ALA A 503 7.26 -16.16 0.20
N THR A 504 8.49 -15.70 0.43
CA THR A 504 8.85 -14.27 0.50
C THR A 504 8.43 -13.49 -0.75
N CYS A 505 8.50 -14.10 -1.93
CA CYS A 505 8.14 -13.43 -3.19
C CYS A 505 6.80 -13.92 -3.76
N HIS A 506 6.44 -15.19 -3.54
CA HIS A 506 5.32 -15.82 -4.23
C HIS A 506 4.03 -15.92 -3.42
N LYS A 507 4.10 -15.83 -2.08
CA LYS A 507 2.90 -15.88 -1.24
C LYS A 507 2.17 -14.54 -1.29
N SER A 508 0.89 -14.54 -1.65
CA SER A 508 0.06 -13.35 -1.55
C SER A 508 -0.09 -12.92 -0.08
N VAL A 509 0.09 -11.63 0.18
CA VAL A 509 -0.11 -11.00 1.49
C VAL A 509 -1.09 -9.85 1.30
N ASP A 510 -2.20 -9.86 2.04
CA ASP A 510 -3.22 -8.82 1.93
C ASP A 510 -2.60 -7.43 2.14
N GLY A 511 -2.92 -6.51 1.23
CA GLY A 511 -2.44 -5.13 1.27
C GLY A 511 -0.99 -4.90 0.83
N LYS A 512 -0.23 -5.94 0.41
CA LYS A 512 1.13 -5.78 -0.12
C LYS A 512 1.21 -6.15 -1.61
N PRO A 513 1.90 -5.34 -2.45
CA PRO A 513 2.18 -5.71 -3.84
C PRO A 513 2.93 -7.04 -3.93
N GLN A 514 2.47 -7.91 -4.82
CA GLN A 514 3.10 -9.22 -5.03
C GLN A 514 4.38 -9.07 -5.87
N ILE A 515 5.51 -9.60 -5.39
CA ILE A 515 6.81 -9.49 -6.08
C ILE A 515 6.93 -10.54 -7.19
N GLY A 516 6.70 -11.81 -6.85
CA GLY A 516 6.68 -12.92 -7.79
C GLY A 516 5.26 -13.23 -8.28
N PRO A 517 5.10 -13.95 -9.40
CA PRO A 517 3.79 -14.45 -9.80
C PRO A 517 3.19 -15.38 -8.73
N PRO A 518 1.85 -15.44 -8.60
CA PRO A 518 1.19 -16.45 -7.77
C PRO A 518 1.56 -17.85 -8.27
N LEU A 519 1.76 -18.77 -7.33
CA LEU A 519 2.12 -20.17 -7.62
C LEU A 519 0.95 -21.14 -7.42
N GLU A 520 -0.22 -20.62 -7.06
CA GLU A 520 -1.48 -21.35 -6.96
C GLU A 520 -2.01 -21.75 -8.36
N ASN A 521 -2.72 -22.87 -8.46
CA ASN A 521 -3.33 -23.38 -9.71
C ASN A 521 -2.34 -23.74 -10.84
N LEU A 522 -1.05 -23.87 -10.54
CA LEU A 522 -0.01 -24.32 -11.48
C LEU A 522 0.17 -25.86 -11.51
N GLY A 523 -0.78 -26.63 -10.97
CA GLY A 523 -0.74 -28.10 -10.96
C GLY A 523 -0.67 -28.75 -12.36
N HIS A 524 -1.03 -28.01 -13.41
CA HIS A 524 -0.94 -28.45 -14.81
C HIS A 524 0.49 -28.41 -15.39
N TRP A 525 1.43 -27.72 -14.72
CA TRP A 525 2.82 -27.65 -15.16
C TRP A 525 3.52 -29.02 -15.04
N THR A 526 4.31 -29.35 -16.05
CA THR A 526 5.17 -30.54 -16.06
C THR A 526 6.36 -30.38 -15.12
N LEU A 527 6.98 -31.50 -14.72
CA LEU A 527 8.17 -31.46 -13.88
C LEU A 527 9.34 -30.73 -14.53
N ASP A 528 9.51 -30.90 -15.85
CA ASP A 528 10.54 -30.18 -16.61
C ASP A 528 10.34 -28.66 -16.55
N GLN A 529 9.10 -28.19 -16.70
CA GLN A 529 8.78 -26.77 -16.60
C GLN A 529 9.10 -26.22 -15.21
N TRP A 530 8.72 -26.93 -14.15
CA TRP A 530 9.03 -26.52 -12.78
C TRP A 530 10.52 -26.50 -12.47
N VAL A 531 11.23 -27.58 -12.79
CA VAL A 531 12.68 -27.68 -12.54
C VAL A 531 13.44 -26.64 -13.35
N SER A 532 13.05 -26.43 -14.62
CA SER A 532 13.65 -25.41 -15.47
C SER A 532 13.38 -24.01 -14.93
N ALA A 533 12.18 -23.70 -14.43
CA ALA A 533 11.88 -22.38 -13.86
C ALA A 533 12.65 -22.12 -12.55
N ILE A 534 12.83 -23.15 -11.70
CA ILE A 534 13.53 -23.00 -10.42
C ILE A 534 15.05 -22.92 -10.60
N LEU A 535 15.64 -23.77 -11.45
CA LEU A 535 17.10 -23.85 -11.61
C LEU A 535 17.64 -22.92 -12.71
N ASP A 536 16.79 -22.48 -13.63
CA ASP A 536 17.12 -21.56 -14.71
C ASP A 536 16.05 -20.47 -14.92
N PRO A 537 15.83 -19.59 -13.92
CA PRO A 537 14.79 -18.57 -13.96
C PRO A 537 14.98 -17.51 -15.07
N ASN A 538 16.16 -17.43 -15.67
CA ASN A 538 16.44 -16.49 -16.76
C ASN A 538 16.05 -17.03 -18.16
N LYS A 539 15.77 -18.33 -18.29
CA LYS A 539 15.46 -18.98 -19.57
C LYS A 539 14.16 -18.47 -20.20
N THR A 540 13.14 -18.26 -19.38
CA THR A 540 11.82 -17.77 -19.80
C THR A 540 11.45 -16.57 -18.93
N LEU A 541 12.09 -15.43 -19.20
CA LEU A 541 11.91 -14.21 -18.43
C LEU A 541 10.97 -13.24 -19.17
N GLU A 542 9.75 -13.09 -18.65
CA GLU A 542 8.84 -12.04 -19.10
C GLU A 542 9.43 -10.65 -18.78
N PRO A 543 9.24 -9.65 -19.66
CA PRO A 543 9.76 -8.29 -19.43
C PRO A 543 9.37 -7.69 -18.08
N LYS A 544 8.14 -7.97 -17.59
CA LYS A 544 7.60 -7.46 -16.33
C LYS A 544 8.25 -8.05 -15.07
N TYR A 545 9.09 -9.08 -15.18
CA TYR A 545 9.82 -9.69 -14.06
C TYR A 545 11.33 -9.45 -14.13
N ARG A 546 11.78 -8.56 -15.03
CA ARG A 546 13.19 -8.20 -15.15
C ARG A 546 13.61 -7.31 -13.99
N GLN A 547 14.68 -7.72 -13.31
CA GLN A 547 15.33 -6.93 -12.29
C GLN A 547 15.84 -5.60 -12.87
N SER A 548 15.66 -4.54 -12.10
CA SER A 548 16.20 -3.21 -12.34
C SER A 548 17.17 -2.84 -11.22
N THR A 549 18.21 -2.12 -11.58
CA THR A 549 19.16 -1.49 -10.66
C THR A 549 18.95 0.01 -10.76
N ILE A 550 18.56 0.61 -9.64
CA ILE A 550 18.27 2.03 -9.49
C ILE A 550 19.39 2.62 -8.62
N LEU A 551 20.10 3.61 -9.15
CA LEU A 551 21.04 4.43 -8.40
C LEU A 551 20.35 5.72 -8.01
N THR A 552 20.30 6.03 -6.73
CA THR A 552 19.77 7.29 -6.23
C THR A 552 20.82 8.40 -6.23
N GLU A 553 20.39 9.66 -6.19
CA GLU A 553 21.29 10.83 -6.13
C GLU A 553 22.20 10.83 -4.88
N ASP A 554 21.76 10.20 -3.79
CA ASP A 554 22.54 10.05 -2.55
C ASP A 554 23.43 8.80 -2.51
N GLY A 555 23.52 8.09 -3.64
CA GLY A 555 24.45 6.98 -3.86
C GLY A 555 23.97 5.62 -3.34
N GLU A 556 22.69 5.47 -2.99
CA GLU A 556 22.08 4.16 -2.71
C GLU A 556 21.87 3.40 -4.02
N VAL A 557 22.25 2.12 -4.02
CA VAL A 557 21.99 1.17 -5.10
C VAL A 557 20.86 0.25 -4.69
N ILE A 558 19.70 0.42 -5.33
CA ILE A 558 18.51 -0.39 -5.10
C ILE A 558 18.38 -1.38 -6.26
N SER A 559 18.48 -2.66 -5.94
CA SER A 559 18.33 -3.75 -6.91
C SER A 559 17.04 -4.52 -6.61
N GLY A 560 16.08 -4.47 -7.53
CA GLY A 560 14.75 -5.04 -7.32
C GLY A 560 13.89 -5.06 -8.57
N LEU A 561 12.63 -5.44 -8.41
CA LEU A 561 11.62 -5.44 -9.45
C LEU A 561 10.74 -4.21 -9.32
N VAL A 562 10.58 -3.43 -10.40
CA VAL A 562 9.65 -2.30 -10.42
C VAL A 562 8.23 -2.86 -10.53
N LEU A 563 7.47 -2.79 -9.45
CA LEU A 563 6.10 -3.31 -9.33
C LEU A 563 5.09 -2.31 -9.88
N GLU A 564 5.27 -1.04 -9.52
CA GLU A 564 4.45 0.07 -9.99
C GLU A 564 5.34 1.28 -10.30
N ARG A 565 4.87 2.09 -11.24
CA ARG A 565 5.50 3.36 -11.61
C ARG A 565 4.41 4.40 -11.83
N ASN A 566 4.57 5.55 -11.21
CA ASN A 566 3.83 6.76 -11.55
C ASN A 566 4.81 7.94 -11.72
N ASP A 567 4.29 9.14 -12.01
CA ASP A 567 5.12 10.32 -12.29
C ASP A 567 5.95 10.79 -11.08
N ARG A 568 5.58 10.39 -9.85
CA ARG A 568 6.21 10.84 -8.60
C ARG A 568 7.12 9.79 -7.97
N GLU A 569 6.78 8.51 -8.10
CA GLU A 569 7.46 7.43 -7.40
C GLU A 569 7.41 6.09 -8.15
N LEU A 570 8.38 5.23 -7.80
CA LEU A 570 8.45 3.83 -8.17
C LEU A 570 8.24 2.98 -6.92
N LEU A 571 7.41 1.94 -7.01
CA LEU A 571 7.37 0.86 -6.02
C LEU A 571 8.28 -0.26 -6.48
N VAL A 572 9.28 -0.60 -5.67
CA VAL A 572 10.34 -1.54 -6.02
C VAL A 572 10.36 -2.69 -5.01
N GLY A 573 9.98 -3.88 -5.45
CA GLY A 573 10.12 -5.11 -4.67
C GLY A 573 11.57 -5.59 -4.67
N VAL A 574 12.21 -5.66 -3.52
CA VAL A 574 13.59 -6.12 -3.39
C VAL A 574 13.67 -7.58 -2.94
N SER A 575 14.84 -8.21 -3.11
CA SER A 575 15.00 -9.65 -2.89
C SER A 575 14.81 -10.12 -1.44
N ASP A 576 14.87 -9.21 -0.46
CA ASP A 576 14.57 -9.50 0.94
C ASP A 576 13.05 -9.56 1.24
N GLY A 577 12.21 -9.36 0.22
CA GLY A 577 10.76 -9.38 0.31
C GLY A 577 10.12 -8.04 0.68
N SER A 578 10.91 -7.00 0.96
CA SER A 578 10.38 -5.66 1.22
C SER A 578 10.03 -4.94 -0.09
N VAL A 579 9.11 -3.98 0.00
CA VAL A 579 8.76 -3.06 -1.09
C VAL A 579 9.24 -1.68 -0.68
N LYS A 580 10.07 -1.07 -1.53
CA LYS A 580 10.57 0.29 -1.36
C LYS A 580 9.83 1.26 -2.25
N THR A 581 9.46 2.41 -1.71
CA THR A 581 9.00 3.55 -2.49
C THR A 581 10.20 4.44 -2.79
N VAL A 582 10.49 4.65 -4.07
CA VAL A 582 11.61 5.47 -4.55
C VAL A 582 11.05 6.66 -5.31
N PRO A 583 11.22 7.91 -4.82
CA PRO A 583 10.80 9.09 -5.55
C PRO A 583 11.50 9.18 -6.92
N THR A 584 10.76 9.45 -7.98
CA THR A 584 11.32 9.57 -9.34
C THR A 584 12.37 10.68 -9.41
N ALA A 585 12.18 11.74 -8.62
CA ALA A 585 13.11 12.86 -8.52
C ALA A 585 14.46 12.52 -7.85
N SER A 586 14.55 11.44 -7.07
CA SER A 586 15.80 11.03 -6.41
C SER A 586 16.60 10.01 -7.23
N ILE A 587 16.16 9.65 -8.44
CA ILE A 587 16.82 8.64 -9.28
C ILE A 587 17.88 9.31 -10.15
N ALA A 588 19.14 8.93 -9.94
CA ALA A 588 20.26 9.37 -10.76
C ALA A 588 20.44 8.51 -12.03
N ASP A 589 20.25 7.20 -11.91
CA ASP A 589 20.35 6.25 -13.03
C ASP A 589 19.45 5.03 -12.79
N GLU A 590 18.89 4.46 -13.85
CA GLU A 590 18.11 3.23 -13.81
C GLU A 590 18.52 2.33 -14.97
N LYS A 591 18.92 1.10 -14.63
CA LYS A 591 19.32 0.09 -15.62
C LYS A 591 18.55 -1.19 -15.43
N ASN A 592 17.99 -1.69 -16.51
CA ASN A 592 17.44 -3.03 -16.53
C ASN A 592 18.61 -4.04 -16.60
N ALA A 593 18.70 -4.93 -15.62
CA ALA A 593 19.79 -5.89 -15.53
C ALA A 593 19.65 -7.06 -16.53
N GLY A 594 18.48 -7.19 -17.18
CA GLY A 594 18.21 -8.26 -18.16
C GLY A 594 18.09 -9.66 -17.56
N ILE A 595 18.09 -9.76 -16.23
CA ILE A 595 17.98 -11.00 -15.45
C ILE A 595 16.73 -10.97 -14.57
N SER A 596 16.30 -12.14 -14.13
CA SER A 596 15.22 -12.33 -13.17
C SER A 596 15.63 -11.86 -11.79
N LEU A 597 14.68 -11.30 -11.02
CA LEU A 597 14.86 -11.08 -9.58
C LEU A 597 14.93 -12.41 -8.82
N MET A 598 14.34 -13.49 -9.36
CA MET A 598 14.45 -14.82 -8.77
C MET A 598 15.90 -15.30 -8.83
N PRO A 599 16.48 -15.75 -7.71
CA PRO A 599 17.88 -16.08 -7.65
C PRO A 599 18.21 -17.37 -8.42
N VAL A 600 19.42 -17.42 -9.00
CA VAL A 600 20.04 -18.67 -9.49
C VAL A 600 20.82 -19.36 -8.37
N GLY A 601 21.10 -20.66 -8.51
CA GLY A 601 21.97 -21.38 -7.58
C GLY A 601 21.24 -22.24 -6.54
N PHE A 602 19.93 -22.49 -6.72
CA PHE A 602 19.18 -23.40 -5.84
C PHE A 602 19.78 -24.80 -5.74
N GLU A 603 20.55 -25.24 -6.74
CA GLU A 603 21.29 -26.50 -6.71
C GLU A 603 22.35 -26.58 -5.59
N GLN A 604 22.76 -25.43 -5.05
CA GLN A 604 23.72 -25.36 -3.94
C GLN A 604 23.04 -25.49 -2.57
N LYS A 605 21.72 -25.31 -2.52
CA LYS A 605 20.93 -25.30 -1.27
C LYS A 605 19.94 -26.47 -1.21
N LEU A 606 19.49 -26.99 -2.34
CA LEU A 606 18.49 -28.06 -2.45
C LEU A 606 19.08 -29.30 -3.14
N THR A 607 19.00 -30.46 -2.49
CA THR A 607 19.27 -31.74 -3.15
C THR A 607 18.14 -32.11 -4.12
N PRO A 608 18.34 -33.06 -5.06
CA PRO A 608 17.27 -33.55 -5.93
C PRO A 608 16.04 -34.07 -5.14
N GLU A 609 16.25 -34.70 -3.99
CA GLU A 609 15.19 -35.16 -3.10
C GLU A 609 14.40 -34.00 -2.52
N GLN A 610 15.09 -32.98 -1.98
CA GLN A 610 14.44 -31.79 -1.43
C GLN A 610 13.68 -30.99 -2.50
N LEU A 611 14.24 -30.89 -3.71
CA LEU A 611 13.53 -30.27 -4.83
C LEU A 611 12.26 -31.06 -5.16
N SER A 612 12.31 -32.39 -5.19
CA SER A 612 11.14 -33.24 -5.42
C SER A 612 10.05 -33.04 -4.35
N GLU A 613 10.42 -32.91 -3.07
CA GLU A 613 9.48 -32.60 -1.97
C GLU A 613 8.82 -31.22 -2.15
N LEU A 614 9.61 -30.19 -2.49
CA LEU A 614 9.10 -28.85 -2.80
C LEU A 614 8.11 -28.88 -3.97
N LEU A 615 8.44 -29.61 -5.05
CA LEU A 615 7.56 -29.77 -6.20
C LEU A 615 6.28 -30.53 -5.85
N GLY A 616 6.35 -31.50 -4.94
CA GLY A 616 5.19 -32.24 -4.47
C GLY A 616 4.18 -31.32 -3.77
N PHE A 617 4.68 -30.38 -2.96
CA PHE A 617 3.87 -29.35 -2.35
C PHE A 617 3.31 -28.34 -3.37
N LEU A 618 4.15 -27.77 -4.24
CA LEU A 618 3.72 -26.78 -5.25
C LEU A 618 2.62 -27.32 -6.18
N ARG A 619 2.70 -28.61 -6.54
CA ARG A 619 1.70 -29.26 -7.42
C ARG A 619 0.42 -29.65 -6.70
N SER A 620 0.38 -29.56 -5.37
CA SER A 620 -0.80 -29.90 -4.55
C SER A 620 -1.71 -28.71 -4.27
N ARG A 621 -1.27 -27.49 -4.63
CA ARG A 621 -1.95 -26.21 -4.37
C ARG A 621 -2.75 -25.67 -5.54
#